data_AF-A0A9N9E003-F1
#
_entry.id   AF-A0A9N9E003-F1
#
_cell.length_a   1.000
_cell.length_b   1.000
_cell.length_c   1.000
_cell.angle_alpha   90.00
_cell.angle_beta   90.00
_cell.angle_gamma   90.00
#
_symmetry.space_group_name_H-M   'P 1'
#
loop_
_entity.id
_entity.type
_entity.pdbx_description
1 polymer ?
#
loop_
_entity_poly.entity_id
_entity_poly.type
_entity_poly.pdbx_seq_one_letter_code
_entity_poly.pdbx_strand_id
1 'polypeptide(L)'
;MQTLTRLNSYDFIITVLGPDLEISPDPRYQANCYFVNNELINEDICISSSVAITSLYKHLFGTKTKFSGIRLSENQEWNYAGDGYQSSFIDKVNKKQFLYIQSFATKKCILTVYEDNELRSIICGKTPADVWSHIDHKPEFDANKLFGIDNKYTQALISKLQIPSCTPEE
;
A
#
# COMPACT_ATOMS: atom_id res chain seq x y z
N MET A 1 17.72 -10.25 4.06
CA MET A 1 16.33 -10.76 4.01
C MET A 1 15.66 -10.19 2.78
N GLN A 2 14.80 -10.94 2.07
CA GLN A 2 14.08 -10.43 0.90
C GLN A 2 12.56 -10.52 1.09
N THR A 3 11.82 -9.54 0.58
CA THR A 3 10.35 -9.48 0.61
C THR A 3 9.83 -9.15 -0.78
N LEU A 4 8.87 -9.94 -1.29
CA LEU A 4 8.20 -9.71 -2.56
C LEU A 4 6.91 -8.91 -2.33
N THR A 5 6.67 -7.89 -3.14
CA THR A 5 5.40 -7.15 -3.18
C THR A 5 5.02 -6.87 -4.63
N ARG A 6 3.73 -6.85 -4.96
CA ARG A 6 3.27 -6.65 -6.33
C ARG A 6 2.64 -5.27 -6.49
N LEU A 7 3.20 -4.45 -7.37
CA LEU A 7 2.75 -3.08 -7.64
C LEU A 7 2.58 -2.87 -9.14
N ASN A 8 1.44 -2.29 -9.54
CA ASN A 8 1.10 -2.07 -10.96
C ASN A 8 1.21 -3.34 -11.83
N SER A 9 0.88 -4.51 -11.26
CA SER A 9 1.00 -5.85 -11.86
C SER A 9 2.42 -6.41 -12.00
N TYR A 10 3.45 -5.68 -11.54
CA TYR A 10 4.85 -6.12 -11.54
C TYR A 10 5.32 -6.52 -10.14
N ASP A 11 6.24 -7.47 -10.09
CA ASP A 11 6.84 -7.95 -8.85
C ASP A 11 8.04 -7.07 -8.46
N PHE A 12 7.93 -6.46 -7.29
CA PHE A 12 8.96 -5.69 -6.63
C PHE A 12 9.57 -6.52 -5.50
N ILE A 13 10.90 -6.62 -5.46
CA ILE A 13 11.63 -7.28 -4.38
C ILE A 13 12.34 -6.22 -3.55
N ILE A 14 12.04 -6.17 -2.26
CA ILE A 14 12.82 -5.43 -1.29
C ILE A 14 13.87 -6.34 -0.70
N THR A 15 15.12 -5.96 -0.82
CA THR A 15 16.25 -6.59 -0.13
C THR A 15 16.64 -5.73 1.07
N VAL A 16 16.58 -6.30 2.27
CA VAL A 16 17.13 -5.71 3.49
C VAL A 16 18.59 -6.10 3.60
N LEU A 17 19.44 -5.07 3.59
CA LEU A 17 20.89 -5.13 3.73
C LEU A 17 21.28 -4.80 5.16
N GLY A 18 22.40 -5.38 5.60
CA GLY A 18 22.98 -5.07 6.90
C GLY A 18 23.44 -3.61 7.01
N PRO A 19 23.69 -3.15 8.24
CA PRO A 19 24.22 -1.82 8.49
C PRO A 19 25.61 -1.67 7.87
N ASP A 20 25.96 -0.44 7.57
CA ASP A 20 27.25 -0.05 7.02
C ASP A 20 27.75 1.14 7.81
N LEU A 21 28.77 0.90 8.63
CA LEU A 21 29.23 1.85 9.64
C LEU A 21 29.74 3.17 9.04
N GLU A 22 30.03 3.21 7.73
CA GLU A 22 30.41 4.43 7.02
C GLU A 22 29.19 5.24 6.54
N ILE A 23 28.04 4.60 6.34
CA ILE A 23 26.84 5.20 5.71
C ILE A 23 25.67 5.31 6.70
N SER A 24 25.36 4.23 7.41
CA SER A 24 24.31 4.18 8.43
C SER A 24 24.47 2.99 9.37
N PRO A 25 24.36 3.18 10.70
CA PRO A 25 24.33 2.09 11.66
C PRO A 25 23.01 1.28 11.62
N ASP A 26 22.02 1.71 10.84
CA ASP A 26 20.71 1.08 10.69
C ASP A 26 20.64 0.17 9.45
N PRO A 27 19.66 -0.75 9.37
CA PRO A 27 19.43 -1.57 8.18
C PRO A 27 19.16 -0.72 6.94
N ARG A 28 19.69 -1.16 5.79
CA ARG A 28 19.52 -0.48 4.51
C ARG A 28 18.61 -1.29 3.59
N TYR A 29 18.03 -0.65 2.58
CA TYR A 29 16.99 -1.25 1.75
C TYR A 29 17.25 -0.98 0.28
N GLN A 30 17.10 -2.01 -0.53
CA GLN A 30 17.16 -1.90 -1.99
C GLN A 30 15.87 -2.48 -2.58
N ALA A 31 15.30 -1.82 -3.56
CA ALA A 31 14.14 -2.32 -4.30
C ALA A 31 14.58 -2.68 -5.72
N ASN A 32 14.07 -3.81 -6.22
CA ASN A 32 14.29 -4.31 -7.57
C ASN A 32 12.95 -4.70 -8.21
N CYS A 33 12.82 -4.60 -9.53
CA CYS A 33 11.61 -5.01 -10.26
C CYS A 33 11.98 -5.86 -11.48
N TYR A 34 11.23 -6.94 -11.71
CA TYR A 34 11.34 -7.76 -12.92
C TYR A 34 10.34 -7.29 -13.98
N PHE A 35 10.83 -6.85 -15.15
CA PHE A 35 9.97 -6.57 -16.30
C PHE A 35 9.80 -7.81 -17.20
N VAL A 36 8.75 -7.78 -18.04
CA VAL A 36 8.34 -8.87 -18.95
C VAL A 36 9.42 -9.27 -19.99
N ASN A 37 10.56 -8.58 -20.04
CA ASN A 37 11.72 -8.95 -20.86
C ASN A 37 12.93 -9.47 -20.04
N ASN A 38 12.72 -9.84 -18.77
CA ASN A 38 13.74 -10.33 -17.85
C ASN A 38 14.86 -9.32 -17.50
N GLU A 39 14.65 -8.03 -17.79
CA GLU A 39 15.54 -6.96 -17.33
C GLU A 39 15.24 -6.64 -15.87
N LEU A 40 16.27 -6.82 -15.04
CA LEU A 40 16.26 -6.46 -13.63
C LEU A 40 16.65 -4.98 -13.50
N ILE A 41 15.70 -4.15 -13.07
CA ILE A 41 15.97 -2.74 -12.77
C ILE A 41 16.11 -2.61 -11.26
N ASN A 42 17.30 -2.19 -10.84
CA ASN A 42 17.66 -1.99 -9.44
C ASN A 42 17.81 -0.50 -9.16
N GLU A 43 17.31 -0.05 -8.01
CA GLU A 43 17.56 1.31 -7.51
C GLU A 43 18.72 1.38 -6.52
N ASP A 44 19.08 2.62 -6.20
CA ASP A 44 20.03 2.96 -5.17
C ASP A 44 19.60 2.47 -3.77
N ILE A 45 20.61 2.23 -2.93
CA ILE A 45 20.41 1.80 -1.56
C ILE A 45 19.80 2.95 -0.75
N CYS A 46 18.65 2.70 -0.14
CA CYS A 46 17.89 3.66 0.65
C CYS A 46 17.90 3.31 2.14
N ILE A 47 17.72 4.33 2.99
CA ILE A 47 17.60 4.16 4.45
C ILE A 47 16.22 3.65 4.90
N SER A 48 15.25 3.51 3.98
CA SER A 48 13.96 2.89 4.29
C SER A 48 13.40 2.11 3.09
N SER A 49 12.65 1.06 3.39
CA SER A 49 11.97 0.22 2.40
C SER A 49 10.94 1.01 1.58
N SER A 50 10.21 1.93 2.21
CA SER A 50 9.23 2.79 1.54
C SER A 50 9.89 3.71 0.52
N VAL A 51 11.06 4.28 0.84
CA VAL A 51 11.81 5.13 -0.09
C VAL A 51 12.35 4.29 -1.24
N ALA A 52 12.95 3.13 -0.98
CA ALA A 52 13.46 2.23 -2.02
C ALA A 52 12.38 1.87 -3.05
N ILE A 53 11.21 1.43 -2.58
CA ILE A 53 10.07 1.10 -3.44
C ILE A 53 9.56 2.31 -4.20
N THR A 54 9.42 3.45 -3.52
CA THR A 54 8.82 4.66 -4.11
C THR A 54 9.70 5.25 -5.20
N SER A 55 11.02 5.26 -4.98
CA SER A 55 12.00 5.69 -5.96
C SER A 55 11.97 4.79 -7.19
N LEU A 56 12.03 3.46 -7.00
CA LEU A 56 12.04 2.51 -8.13
C LEU A 56 10.77 2.60 -8.94
N TYR A 57 9.61 2.64 -8.29
CA TYR A 57 8.35 2.79 -9.00
C TYR A 57 8.29 4.11 -9.80
N LYS A 58 8.79 5.21 -9.23
CA LYS A 58 8.84 6.51 -9.92
C LYS A 58 9.76 6.48 -11.13
N HIS A 59 10.92 5.82 -11.01
CA HIS A 59 11.84 5.61 -12.11
C HIS A 59 11.17 4.84 -13.25
N LEU A 60 10.50 3.74 -12.92
CA LEU A 60 9.90 2.82 -13.89
C LEU A 60 8.67 3.38 -14.60
N PHE A 61 7.80 4.07 -13.86
CA PHE A 61 6.48 4.46 -14.36
C PHE A 61 6.30 5.97 -14.48
N GLY A 62 7.36 6.75 -14.26
CA GLY A 62 7.32 8.22 -14.32
C GLY A 62 6.37 8.88 -13.31
N THR A 63 5.83 8.11 -12.37
CA THR A 63 4.81 8.54 -11.39
C THR A 63 5.17 7.98 -10.02
N LYS A 64 4.92 8.70 -8.93
CA LYS A 64 5.19 8.17 -7.59
C LYS A 64 4.36 6.89 -7.36
N THR A 65 4.88 5.92 -6.59
CA THR A 65 4.08 4.81 -6.06
C THR A 65 2.79 5.39 -5.51
N LYS A 66 1.65 4.89 -5.96
CA LYS A 66 0.42 5.04 -5.18
C LYS A 66 0.54 4.10 -3.97
N PHE A 67 1.33 4.50 -2.97
CA PHE A 67 0.71 4.58 -1.65
C PHE A 67 -0.31 5.67 -1.83
N SER A 68 -1.52 5.25 -2.18
CA SER A 68 -2.56 6.18 -2.55
C SER A 68 -2.58 7.33 -1.58
N GLY A 69 -2.41 8.54 -2.14
CA GLY A 69 -2.35 9.75 -1.35
C GLY A 69 -3.51 9.71 -0.36
N ILE A 70 -3.17 9.74 0.92
CA ILE A 70 -4.17 9.90 1.96
C ILE A 70 -4.85 11.22 1.61
N ARG A 71 -6.10 11.11 1.16
CA ARG A 71 -6.95 12.25 0.91
C ARG A 71 -7.90 12.34 2.08
N LEU A 72 -8.28 13.57 2.40
CA LEU A 72 -9.22 13.81 3.47
C LEU A 72 -10.65 13.65 2.93
N SER A 73 -11.52 13.04 3.72
CA SER A 73 -12.96 13.21 3.58
C SER A 73 -13.62 13.46 4.93
N GLU A 74 -14.85 13.93 4.90
CA GLU A 74 -15.71 14.04 6.08
C GLU A 74 -16.41 12.71 6.42
N ASN A 75 -16.12 11.63 5.68
CA ASN A 75 -16.78 10.35 5.87
C ASN A 75 -16.22 9.62 7.10
N GLN A 76 -16.98 9.61 8.19
CA GLN A 76 -16.64 8.93 9.43
C GLN A 76 -16.55 7.41 9.25
N GLU A 77 -17.34 6.81 8.37
CA GLU A 77 -17.29 5.36 8.09
C GLU A 77 -15.98 4.94 7.42
N TRP A 78 -15.26 5.90 6.82
CA TRP A 78 -13.94 5.70 6.22
C TRP A 78 -12.81 6.21 7.13
N ASN A 79 -13.12 6.49 8.41
CA ASN A 79 -12.22 7.17 9.35
C ASN A 79 -11.53 8.39 8.71
N TYR A 80 -12.31 9.20 8.01
CA TYR A 80 -11.87 10.41 7.29
C TYR A 80 -10.87 10.17 6.15
N ALA A 81 -10.60 8.92 5.79
CA ALA A 81 -9.92 8.62 4.54
C ALA A 81 -10.83 9.01 3.36
N GLY A 82 -10.23 9.55 2.31
CA GLY A 82 -10.95 10.14 1.19
C GLY A 82 -10.80 9.39 -0.12
N ASP A 83 -11.57 9.86 -1.10
CA ASP A 83 -11.52 9.38 -2.49
C ASP A 83 -10.08 9.34 -2.99
N GLY A 84 -9.62 8.18 -3.42
CA GLY A 84 -8.25 7.97 -3.87
C GLY A 84 -7.37 7.24 -2.85
N TYR A 85 -7.81 7.04 -1.61
CA TYR A 85 -7.14 6.16 -0.65
C TYR A 85 -7.06 4.72 -1.18
N GLN A 86 -5.95 4.05 -0.91
CA GLN A 86 -5.72 2.65 -1.29
C GLN A 86 -4.68 2.05 -0.35
N SER A 87 -4.90 0.80 -0.01
CA SER A 87 -3.96 -0.05 0.71
C SER A 87 -3.94 -1.44 0.08
N SER A 88 -2.90 -2.20 0.39
CA SER A 88 -2.81 -3.58 -0.05
C SER A 88 -2.02 -4.41 0.93
N PHE A 89 -2.36 -5.69 1.04
CA PHE A 89 -1.60 -6.65 1.81
C PHE A 89 -1.71 -8.05 1.22
N ILE A 90 -0.78 -8.92 1.62
CA ILE A 90 -0.73 -10.31 1.21
C ILE A 90 -1.08 -11.18 2.41
N ASP A 91 -1.90 -12.21 2.19
CA ASP A 91 -2.20 -13.24 3.17
C ASP A 91 -1.98 -14.63 2.56
N LYS A 92 -1.71 -15.63 3.41
CA LYS A 92 -1.51 -17.03 2.99
C LYS A 92 -2.49 -17.92 3.73
N VAL A 93 -3.47 -18.43 3.01
CA VAL A 93 -4.53 -19.30 3.56
C VAL A 93 -4.51 -20.63 2.81
N ASN A 94 -4.42 -21.74 3.53
CA ASN A 94 -4.45 -23.10 2.95
C ASN A 94 -3.47 -23.32 1.79
N LYS A 95 -2.23 -22.82 1.94
CA LYS A 95 -1.14 -22.86 0.92
C LYS A 95 -1.38 -22.02 -0.34
N LYS A 96 -2.48 -21.28 -0.40
CA LYS A 96 -2.76 -20.31 -1.46
C LYS A 96 -2.38 -18.91 -1.01
N GLN A 97 -1.87 -18.11 -1.94
CA GLN A 97 -1.53 -16.72 -1.68
C GLN A 97 -2.66 -15.81 -2.14
N PHE A 98 -3.10 -14.93 -1.24
CA PHE A 98 -4.09 -13.91 -1.55
C PHE A 98 -3.45 -12.53 -1.52
N LEU A 99 -3.71 -11.72 -2.54
CA LEU A 99 -3.39 -10.31 -2.55
C LEU A 99 -4.70 -9.53 -2.51
N TYR A 100 -4.87 -8.74 -1.46
CA TYR A 100 -6.01 -7.85 -1.29
C TYR A 100 -5.58 -6.43 -1.63
N ILE A 101 -6.26 -5.81 -2.59
CA ILE A 101 -6.12 -4.40 -2.92
C ILE A 101 -7.43 -3.70 -2.55
N GLN A 102 -7.35 -2.69 -1.72
CA GLN A 102 -8.48 -2.02 -1.10
C GLN A 102 -8.42 -0.54 -1.46
N SER A 103 -9.52 0.06 -1.89
CA SER A 103 -9.53 1.49 -2.22
C SER A 103 -10.87 2.17 -1.93
N PHE A 104 -10.80 3.49 -1.79
CA PHE A 104 -11.98 4.35 -1.82
C PHE A 104 -11.99 5.12 -3.14
N ALA A 105 -13.11 5.04 -3.87
CA ALA A 105 -13.30 5.75 -5.12
C ALA A 105 -14.73 6.25 -5.25
N THR A 106 -14.94 7.57 -5.38
CA THR A 106 -16.21 8.23 -5.65
C THR A 106 -17.37 7.66 -4.80
N LYS A 107 -17.27 7.78 -3.47
CA LYS A 107 -18.24 7.26 -2.50
C LYS A 107 -18.43 5.72 -2.52
N LYS A 108 -17.51 4.97 -3.13
CA LYS A 108 -17.47 3.51 -3.10
C LYS A 108 -16.24 3.03 -2.37
N CYS A 109 -16.42 1.94 -1.64
CA CYS A 109 -15.38 1.09 -1.11
C CYS A 109 -15.19 -0.08 -2.09
N ILE A 110 -13.96 -0.35 -2.49
CA ILE A 110 -13.63 -1.38 -3.48
C ILE A 110 -12.60 -2.33 -2.88
N LEU A 111 -12.86 -3.63 -2.99
CA LEU A 111 -11.95 -4.70 -2.61
C LEU A 111 -11.70 -5.58 -3.84
N THR A 112 -10.46 -5.57 -4.33
CA THR A 112 -9.98 -6.44 -5.39
C THR A 112 -9.15 -7.55 -4.77
N VAL A 113 -9.48 -8.80 -5.10
CA VAL A 113 -8.82 -9.99 -4.56
C VAL A 113 -8.15 -10.74 -5.70
N TYR A 114 -6.87 -11.02 -5.52
CA TYR A 114 -6.12 -11.94 -6.36
C TYR A 114 -5.81 -13.21 -5.57
N GLU A 115 -5.93 -14.36 -6.21
CA GLU A 115 -5.55 -15.68 -5.69
C GLU A 115 -4.45 -16.24 -6.58
N ASP A 116 -3.30 -16.59 -6.01
CA ASP A 116 -2.13 -17.13 -6.74
C ASP A 116 -1.80 -16.34 -8.01
N ASN A 117 -1.82 -15.00 -7.87
CA ASN A 117 -1.54 -14.02 -8.93
C ASN A 117 -2.61 -13.84 -10.03
N GLU A 118 -3.74 -14.53 -9.94
CA GLU A 118 -4.88 -14.38 -10.83
C GLU A 118 -6.01 -13.57 -10.17
N LEU A 119 -6.72 -12.76 -10.96
CA LEU A 119 -7.85 -11.97 -10.46
C LEU A 119 -9.01 -12.91 -10.08
N ARG A 120 -9.35 -12.94 -8.79
CA ARG A 120 -10.46 -13.76 -8.29
C ARG A 120 -11.77 -13.00 -8.27
N SER A 121 -11.76 -11.78 -7.72
CA SER A 121 -12.99 -11.01 -7.53
C SER A 121 -12.73 -9.51 -7.38
N ILE A 122 -13.71 -8.72 -7.79
CA ILE A 122 -13.80 -7.28 -7.51
C ILE A 122 -15.13 -7.05 -6.81
N ILE A 123 -15.09 -6.55 -5.58
CA ILE A 123 -16.25 -6.33 -4.73
C ILE A 123 -16.39 -4.83 -4.51
N CYS A 124 -17.59 -4.30 -4.77
CA CYS A 124 -17.93 -2.89 -4.54
C CYS A 124 -18.97 -2.78 -3.42
N GLY A 125 -18.72 -1.91 -2.46
CA GLY A 125 -19.61 -1.62 -1.33
C GLY A 125 -19.57 -0.14 -0.95
N LYS A 126 -20.22 0.23 0.15
CA LYS A 126 -20.16 1.59 0.68
C LYS A 126 -19.10 1.70 1.78
N THR A 127 -18.96 0.66 2.60
CA THR A 127 -18.05 0.61 3.74
C THR A 127 -17.04 -0.53 3.63
N PRO A 128 -15.92 -0.48 4.37
CA PRO A 128 -15.03 -1.63 4.54
C PRO A 128 -15.75 -2.89 4.99
N ALA A 129 -16.70 -2.77 5.92
CA ALA A 129 -17.46 -3.90 6.43
C ALA A 129 -18.32 -4.55 5.32
N ASP A 130 -18.93 -3.73 4.45
CA ASP A 130 -19.74 -4.22 3.33
C ASP A 130 -18.90 -5.11 2.41
N VAL A 131 -17.73 -4.64 1.98
CA VAL A 131 -16.91 -5.39 1.02
C VAL A 131 -16.29 -6.65 1.63
N TRP A 132 -15.88 -6.60 2.90
CA TRP A 132 -15.29 -7.76 3.59
C TRP A 132 -16.32 -8.81 4.01
N SER A 133 -17.61 -8.46 4.11
CA SER A 133 -18.68 -9.43 4.39
C SER A 133 -18.85 -10.49 3.28
N HIS A 134 -18.30 -10.23 2.09
CA HIS A 134 -18.36 -11.13 0.93
C HIS A 134 -17.16 -12.10 0.84
N ILE A 135 -16.23 -12.05 1.81
CA ILE A 135 -15.04 -12.93 1.84
C ILE A 135 -15.26 -14.03 2.89
N ASP A 136 -15.41 -15.27 2.43
CA ASP A 136 -15.66 -16.43 3.30
C ASP A 136 -14.52 -16.69 4.30
N HIS A 137 -13.27 -16.61 3.83
CA HIS A 137 -12.07 -16.88 4.62
C HIS A 137 -11.31 -15.58 4.90
N LYS A 138 -11.96 -14.65 5.62
CA LYS A 138 -11.35 -13.38 5.96
C LYS A 138 -10.20 -13.56 6.97
N PRO A 139 -9.14 -12.73 6.91
CA PRO A 139 -8.14 -12.70 7.97
C PRO A 139 -8.77 -12.32 9.32
N GLU A 140 -8.12 -12.69 10.43
CA GLU A 140 -8.62 -12.48 11.80
C GLU A 140 -8.48 -11.00 12.26
N PHE A 141 -9.11 -10.08 11.52
CA PHE A 141 -9.17 -8.66 11.85
C PHE A 141 -10.50 -8.06 11.37
N ASP A 142 -10.89 -6.95 11.98
CA ASP A 142 -12.02 -6.17 11.47
C ASP A 142 -11.65 -5.44 10.16
N ALA A 143 -12.68 -5.08 9.41
CA ALA A 143 -12.52 -4.51 8.07
C ALA A 143 -11.73 -3.19 8.05
N ASN A 144 -11.84 -2.34 9.09
CA ASN A 144 -11.13 -1.06 9.13
C ASN A 144 -9.64 -1.25 9.40
N LYS A 145 -9.29 -2.23 10.24
CA LYS A 145 -7.89 -2.68 10.40
C LYS A 145 -7.33 -3.28 9.13
N LEU A 146 -8.10 -4.12 8.43
CA LEU A 146 -7.69 -4.69 7.14
C LEU A 146 -7.47 -3.60 6.08
N PHE A 147 -8.36 -2.60 6.04
CA PHE A 147 -8.20 -1.42 5.18
C PHE A 147 -6.98 -0.58 5.56
N GLY A 148 -6.47 -0.67 6.79
CA GLY A 148 -5.34 0.12 7.29
C GLY A 148 -5.73 1.55 7.70
N ILE A 149 -7.02 1.85 7.78
CA ILE A 149 -7.53 3.16 8.19
C ILE A 149 -7.58 3.32 9.70
N ASP A 150 -7.60 2.25 10.48
CA ASP A 150 -7.43 2.30 11.94
C ASP A 150 -5.97 2.46 12.37
N ASN A 151 -5.02 2.35 11.44
CA ASN A 151 -3.61 2.42 11.76
C ASN A 151 -3.25 3.83 12.28
N LYS A 152 -2.57 3.89 13.44
CA LYS A 152 -2.18 5.17 14.08
C LYS A 152 -1.36 6.08 13.17
N TYR A 153 -0.50 5.52 12.32
CA TYR A 153 0.28 6.30 11.36
C TYR A 153 -0.61 6.88 10.26
N THR A 154 -1.51 6.07 9.69
CA THR A 154 -2.51 6.53 8.72
C THR A 154 -3.36 7.66 9.30
N GLN A 155 -3.88 7.47 10.52
CA GLN A 155 -4.67 8.49 11.22
C GLN A 155 -3.86 9.75 11.52
N ALA A 156 -2.59 9.63 11.93
CA ALA A 156 -1.73 10.80 12.13
C ALA A 156 -1.53 11.61 10.85
N LEU A 157 -1.42 10.95 9.69
CA LEU A 157 -1.34 11.61 8.39
C LEU A 157 -2.68 12.26 8.00
N ILE A 158 -3.81 11.58 8.22
CA ILE A 158 -5.16 12.14 8.00
C ILE A 158 -5.37 13.39 8.86
N SER A 159 -5.05 13.32 10.16
CA SER A 159 -5.18 14.45 11.07
C SER A 159 -4.30 15.64 10.66
N LYS A 160 -3.08 15.41 10.15
CA LYS A 160 -2.24 16.50 9.61
C LYS A 160 -2.87 17.19 8.41
N LEU A 161 -3.63 16.46 7.58
CA LEU A 161 -4.36 17.01 6.44
C LEU A 161 -5.65 17.73 6.87
N GLN A 162 -6.20 17.40 8.05
CA GLN A 162 -7.36 18.10 8.64
C GLN A 162 -7.00 19.47 9.21
N ILE A 163 -5.74 19.68 9.62
CA ILE A 163 -5.28 20.99 10.09
C ILE A 163 -5.26 21.91 8.85
N PRO A 164 -6.05 23.00 8.83
CA PRO A 164 -5.97 23.96 7.73
C PRO A 164 -4.55 24.52 7.67
N SER A 165 -3.83 24.31 6.57
CA SER A 165 -2.56 25.00 6.35
C SER A 165 -2.84 26.44 5.91
N CYS A 166 -3.31 27.27 6.84
CA CYS A 166 -3.25 28.72 6.66
C CYS A 166 -1.83 29.15 7.03
N THR A 167 -0.94 29.27 6.04
CA THR A 167 0.11 30.28 6.14
C THR A 167 -0.54 31.62 5.83
N PRO A 168 -0.44 32.63 6.70
CA PRO A 168 -0.67 34.00 6.29
C PRO A 168 0.31 34.28 5.14
N GLU A 169 -0.20 34.73 4.01
CA GLU A 169 0.63 35.45 3.04
C GLU A 169 1.05 36.76 3.73
N GLU A 170 2.34 36.89 4.06
CA GLU A 170 2.96 38.18 4.41
C GLU A 170 3.17 39.03 3.16
#